data_AF-A0A8S0QDD7-F1
#
_entry.id   AF-A0A8S0QDD7-F1
#
_cell.length_a   1.000
_cell.length_b   1.000
_cell.length_c   1.000
_cell.angle_alpha   90.00
_cell.angle_beta   90.00
_cell.angle_gamma   90.00
#
_symmetry.space_group_name_H-M   'P 1'
#
loop_
_entity.id
_entity.type
_entity.pdbx_description
1 polymer ?
#
loop_
_entity_poly.entity_id
_entity_poly.type
_entity_poly.pdbx_seq_one_letter_code
_entity_poly.pdbx_strand_id
1 'polypeptide(L)'
;MYNVDINELSNQSQVEVYGLNTSSWRKLDEAKLPGKIRFSHHPAFVDGTFNWIARYSHQSGIMDDFILSFDTHSEQFQELQLPKYCEYHQHQEDPYLVVYKGCLAFFVAPNSWCYGCNIWSVWVMNEFGVVESWVKKFNDETEEKAK
;
A
#
# COMPACT_ATOMS: atom_id res chain seq x y z
N MET A 1 -32.89 -17.98 20.50
CA MET A 1 -32.01 -16.82 20.31
C MET A 1 -30.71 -17.39 19.75
N TYR A 2 -30.44 -17.17 18.47
CA TYR A 2 -29.26 -17.75 17.82
C TYR A 2 -28.02 -16.99 18.31
N ASN A 3 -27.09 -17.70 18.94
CA ASN A 3 -25.75 -17.19 19.19
C ASN A 3 -25.05 -17.17 17.83
N VAL A 4 -24.97 -15.98 17.23
CA VAL A 4 -24.03 -15.76 16.13
C VAL A 4 -22.65 -15.73 16.78
N ASP A 5 -21.86 -16.76 16.52
CA ASP A 5 -20.46 -16.80 16.94
C ASP A 5 -19.77 -15.61 16.27
N ILE A 6 -19.28 -14.67 17.08
CA ILE A 6 -18.66 -13.41 16.60
C ILE A 6 -17.39 -13.68 15.78
N ASN A 7 -16.92 -14.94 15.77
CA ASN A 7 -15.82 -15.45 14.97
C ASN A 7 -16.22 -15.85 13.53
N GLU A 8 -17.52 -15.94 13.21
CA GLU A 8 -18.04 -16.28 11.87
C GLU A 8 -18.31 -15.07 10.95
N LEU A 9 -18.08 -13.85 11.42
CA LEU A 9 -17.93 -12.71 10.50
C LEU A 9 -16.57 -12.87 9.82
N SER A 10 -16.53 -13.66 8.74
CA SER A 10 -15.36 -13.74 7.88
C SER A 10 -14.97 -12.32 7.47
N ASN A 11 -13.90 -11.79 8.05
CA ASN A 11 -13.29 -10.51 7.69
C ASN A 11 -12.65 -10.54 6.28
N GLN A 12 -13.03 -11.52 5.46
CA GLN A 12 -12.50 -11.75 4.14
C GLN A 12 -13.09 -10.73 3.18
N SER A 13 -12.22 -9.90 2.61
CA SER A 13 -12.60 -8.99 1.54
C SER A 13 -13.06 -9.79 0.33
N GLN A 14 -14.26 -9.50 -0.14
CA GLN A 14 -14.75 -10.01 -1.41
C GLN A 14 -14.12 -9.20 -2.56
N VAL A 15 -13.61 -9.89 -3.58
CA VAL A 15 -13.04 -9.27 -4.78
C VAL A 15 -13.92 -9.60 -5.98
N GLU A 16 -14.25 -8.57 -6.76
CA GLU A 16 -14.99 -8.70 -8.01
C GLU A 16 -14.30 -7.93 -9.13
N VAL A 17 -14.30 -8.50 -10.33
CA VAL A 17 -13.75 -7.88 -11.53
C VAL A 17 -14.87 -7.67 -12.54
N TYR A 18 -14.93 -6.46 -13.09
CA TYR A 18 -15.85 -6.14 -14.18
C TYR A 18 -15.22 -6.43 -15.54
N GLY A 19 -15.82 -7.35 -16.28
CA GLY A 19 -15.40 -7.65 -17.65
C GLY A 19 -16.12 -6.73 -18.64
N LEU A 20 -15.39 -5.88 -19.36
CA LEU A 20 -15.98 -5.06 -20.42
C LEU A 20 -16.58 -5.92 -21.54
N ASN A 21 -15.89 -7.00 -21.92
CA ASN A 21 -16.34 -7.92 -22.97
C ASN A 21 -17.62 -8.70 -22.58
N THR A 22 -17.80 -8.98 -21.30
CA THR A 22 -18.98 -9.70 -20.78
C THR A 22 -20.05 -8.76 -20.25
N SER A 23 -19.72 -7.47 -20.09
CA SER A 23 -20.55 -6.45 -19.45
C SER A 23 -21.09 -6.89 -18.08
N SER A 24 -20.30 -7.65 -17.33
CA SER A 24 -20.72 -8.28 -16.07
C SER A 24 -19.63 -8.27 -15.01
N TRP A 25 -20.06 -8.25 -13.74
CA TRP A 25 -19.21 -8.50 -12.59
C TRP A 25 -19.06 -10.00 -12.37
N ARG A 26 -17.85 -10.46 -12.05
CA ARG A 26 -17.60 -11.82 -11.57
C ARG A 26 -16.74 -11.79 -10.32
N LYS A 27 -16.97 -12.75 -9.44
CA LYS A 27 -16.21 -12.92 -8.21
C LYS A 27 -14.89 -13.61 -8.48
N LEU A 28 -13.85 -13.21 -7.75
CA LEU A 28 -12.61 -13.97 -7.65
C LEU A 28 -12.64 -14.76 -6.35
N ASP A 29 -13.31 -15.91 -6.37
CA ASP A 29 -13.57 -16.71 -5.16
C ASP A 29 -12.28 -17.26 -4.51
N GLU A 30 -11.21 -17.41 -5.30
CA GLU A 30 -9.89 -17.85 -4.81
C GLU A 30 -9.06 -16.71 -4.20
N ALA A 31 -9.47 -15.45 -4.37
CA ALA A 31 -8.75 -14.31 -3.84
C ALA A 31 -8.84 -14.29 -2.31
N LYS A 32 -7.69 -14.52 -1.66
CA LYS A 32 -7.52 -14.38 -0.22
C LYS A 32 -6.59 -13.21 0.04
N LEU A 33 -7.14 -12.10 0.50
CA LEU A 33 -6.35 -10.93 0.84
C LEU A 33 -5.78 -11.08 2.26
N PRO A 34 -4.47 -10.87 2.45
CA PRO A 34 -3.80 -10.98 3.76
C PRO A 34 -4.12 -9.79 4.68
N GLY A 35 -4.78 -8.75 4.15
CA GLY A 35 -5.04 -7.51 4.84
C GLY A 35 -6.10 -6.65 4.16
N LYS A 36 -6.34 -5.47 4.72
CA LYS A 36 -7.32 -4.49 4.21
C LYS A 36 -6.61 -3.30 3.58
N ILE A 37 -7.10 -2.86 2.42
CA ILE A 37 -6.64 -1.63 1.76
C ILE A 37 -6.91 -0.45 2.70
N ARG A 38 -5.93 0.46 2.85
CA ARG A 38 -6.14 1.72 3.58
C ARG A 38 -7.12 2.59 2.79
N PHE A 39 -8.31 2.85 3.36
CA PHE A 39 -9.47 3.48 2.71
C PHE A 39 -9.23 4.89 2.11
N SER A 40 -8.10 5.53 2.39
CA SER A 40 -7.83 6.93 2.04
C SER A 40 -7.12 7.15 0.69
N HIS A 41 -6.75 6.10 -0.06
CA HIS A 41 -5.88 6.28 -1.23
C HIS A 41 -6.32 5.49 -2.48
N HIS A 42 -6.28 6.17 -3.63
CA HIS A 42 -6.43 5.55 -4.96
C HIS A 42 -5.21 4.65 -5.26
N PRO A 43 -5.38 3.56 -6.05
CA PRO A 43 -4.25 2.74 -6.46
C PRO A 43 -3.29 3.47 -7.38
N ALA A 44 -2.01 3.12 -7.30
CA ALA A 44 -1.03 3.39 -8.34
C ALA A 44 -1.06 2.28 -9.41
N PHE A 45 -1.14 2.66 -10.68
CA PHE A 45 -1.12 1.69 -11.79
C PHE A 45 0.24 1.70 -12.50
N VAL A 46 0.98 0.61 -12.41
CA VAL A 46 2.31 0.45 -13.02
C VAL A 46 2.47 -0.98 -13.52
N ASP A 47 3.09 -1.14 -14.69
CA ASP A 47 3.40 -2.45 -15.27
C ASP A 47 2.20 -3.44 -15.32
N GLY A 48 1.02 -2.93 -15.67
CA GLY A 48 -0.20 -3.75 -15.74
C GLY A 48 -0.82 -4.11 -14.39
N THR A 49 -0.33 -3.55 -13.28
CA THR A 49 -0.78 -3.88 -11.93
C THR A 49 -1.36 -2.66 -11.21
N PHE A 50 -2.42 -2.87 -10.42
CA PHE A 50 -2.92 -1.90 -9.45
C PHE A 50 -2.25 -2.13 -8.09
N ASN A 51 -1.77 -1.06 -7.45
CA ASN A 51 -0.98 -1.14 -6.23
C ASN A 51 -1.58 -0.24 -5.15
N TRP A 52 -1.90 -0.83 -4.00
CA TRP A 52 -2.44 -0.13 -2.83
C TRP A 52 -1.55 -0.31 -1.63
N ILE A 53 -1.59 0.65 -0.71
CA ILE A 53 -1.13 0.41 0.65
C ILE A 53 -2.22 -0.34 1.39
N ALA A 54 -1.87 -1.50 1.92
CA ALA A 54 -2.74 -2.34 2.73
C ALA A 54 -2.10 -2.60 4.08
N ARG A 55 -2.93 -3.00 5.05
CA ARG A 55 -2.50 -3.35 6.40
C ARG A 55 -2.91 -4.76 6.72
N TYR A 56 -2.00 -5.56 7.25
CA TYR A 56 -2.31 -6.92 7.68
C TYR A 56 -3.39 -6.91 8.76
N SER A 57 -4.27 -7.91 8.73
CA SER A 57 -5.26 -8.12 9.78
C SER A 57 -4.67 -8.94 10.94
N HIS A 58 -3.70 -8.39 11.67
CA HIS A 58 -3.15 -9.04 12.87
C HIS A 58 -3.88 -8.60 14.14
N GLN A 59 -4.03 -9.53 15.10
CA GLN A 59 -4.62 -9.26 16.42
C GLN A 59 -3.66 -8.51 17.36
N SER A 60 -2.37 -8.43 17.03
CA SER A 60 -1.29 -7.98 17.92
C SER A 60 -1.17 -6.46 18.07
N GLY A 61 -2.01 -5.67 17.40
CA GLY A 61 -1.95 -4.20 17.46
C GLY A 61 -0.73 -3.57 16.77
N ILE A 62 0.17 -4.39 16.20
CA ILE A 62 1.29 -3.93 15.36
C ILE A 62 0.74 -3.57 13.98
N MET A 63 1.07 -2.37 13.51
CA MET A 63 0.58 -1.82 12.25
C MET A 63 1.59 -2.11 11.13
N ASP A 64 1.51 -3.32 10.58
CA ASP A 64 2.37 -3.73 9.48
C ASP A 64 1.71 -3.39 8.14
N ASP A 65 2.17 -2.29 7.53
CA ASP A 65 1.73 -1.87 6.20
C ASP A 65 2.59 -2.56 5.13
N PHE A 66 1.94 -2.96 4.04
CA PHE A 66 2.57 -3.56 2.87
C PHE A 66 1.89 -3.03 1.59
N ILE A 67 2.46 -3.35 0.44
CA ILE A 67 1.84 -3.04 -0.85
C ILE A 67 1.08 -4.27 -1.30
N LEU A 68 -0.23 -4.12 -1.45
CA LEU A 68 -1.07 -5.11 -2.13
C LEU A 68 -1.08 -4.77 -3.62
N SER A 69 -0.61 -5.68 -4.45
CA SER A 69 -0.58 -5.49 -5.91
C SER A 69 -1.50 -6.50 -6.59
N PHE A 70 -2.36 -6.03 -7.49
CA PHE A 70 -3.24 -6.86 -8.31
C PHE A 70 -2.81 -6.79 -9.77
N ASP A 71 -2.41 -7.92 -10.33
CA ASP A 71 -2.07 -8.06 -11.74
C ASP A 71 -3.34 -8.24 -12.58
N THR A 72 -3.56 -7.35 -13.54
CA THR A 72 -4.77 -7.36 -14.38
C THR A 72 -4.77 -8.46 -15.45
N HIS A 73 -3.61 -9.02 -15.80
CA HIS A 73 -3.49 -10.10 -16.76
C HIS A 73 -3.69 -11.46 -16.09
N SER A 74 -2.97 -11.71 -14.99
CA SER A 74 -3.05 -12.98 -14.26
C SER A 74 -4.19 -13.02 -13.24
N GLU A 75 -4.77 -11.87 -12.91
CA GLU A 75 -5.86 -11.69 -11.92
C GLU A 75 -5.50 -12.19 -10.53
N GLN A 76 -4.22 -12.10 -10.20
CA GLN A 76 -3.67 -12.54 -8.93
C GLN A 76 -3.18 -11.37 -8.10
N PHE A 77 -3.27 -11.54 -6.79
CA PHE A 77 -2.70 -10.62 -5.82
C PHE A 77 -1.29 -11.07 -5.42
N GLN A 78 -0.41 -10.11 -5.22
CA GLN A 78 0.91 -10.31 -4.63
C GLN A 78 1.16 -9.26 -3.55
N GLU A 79 2.02 -9.61 -2.61
CA GLU A 79 2.48 -8.72 -1.56
C GLU A 79 3.87 -8.20 -1.91
N LEU A 80 4.04 -6.88 -1.92
CA LEU A 80 5.35 -6.25 -2.03
C LEU A 80 5.69 -5.52 -0.74
N GLN A 81 6.95 -5.59 -0.34
CA GLN A 81 7.43 -4.90 0.85
C GLN A 81 7.60 -3.41 0.56
N LEU A 82 7.19 -2.59 1.53
CA LEU A 82 7.52 -1.17 1.55
C LEU A 82 9.04 -0.98 1.69
N PRO A 83 9.59 0.17 1.24
CA PRO A 83 10.99 0.49 1.54
C PRO A 83 11.19 0.52 3.06
N LYS A 84 12.42 0.30 3.55
CA LYS A 84 12.73 0.55 4.96
C LYS A 84 12.74 2.06 5.20
N TYR A 85 11.62 2.62 5.64
CA TYR A 85 11.47 4.01 6.05
C TYR A 85 11.44 4.12 7.58
N CYS A 86 11.64 5.33 8.11
CA CYS A 86 11.86 5.57 9.54
C CYS A 86 10.77 4.91 10.42
N GLU A 87 11.16 3.83 11.13
CA GLU A 87 10.30 3.01 11.97
C GLU A 87 9.70 3.80 13.17
N TYR A 88 10.31 4.94 13.52
CA TYR A 88 9.93 5.74 14.69
C TYR A 88 8.55 6.42 14.59
N HIS A 89 7.96 6.55 13.39
CA HIS A 89 6.74 7.37 13.18
C HIS A 89 5.63 6.69 12.37
N GLN A 90 5.69 5.36 12.17
CA GLN A 90 4.69 4.59 11.39
C GLN A 90 3.22 4.82 11.84
N HIS A 91 3.02 5.26 13.08
CA HIS A 91 1.69 5.54 13.65
C HIS A 91 1.14 6.94 13.36
N GLN A 92 1.93 7.84 12.77
CA GLN A 92 1.56 9.26 12.60
C GLN A 92 1.82 9.80 11.19
N GLU A 93 1.95 8.92 10.21
CA GLU A 93 2.18 9.27 8.82
C GLU A 93 1.00 8.81 7.94
N ASP A 94 0.69 9.62 6.94
CA ASP A 94 -0.21 9.25 5.86
C ASP A 94 0.63 8.92 4.63
N PRO A 95 0.97 7.64 4.40
CA PRO A 95 1.76 7.26 3.25
C PRO A 95 0.89 7.20 1.99
N TYR A 96 1.51 7.47 0.84
CA TYR A 96 0.88 7.44 -0.47
C TYR A 96 1.72 6.60 -1.43
N LEU A 97 1.05 5.79 -2.25
CA LEU A 97 1.65 5.24 -3.46
C LEU A 97 1.25 6.11 -4.65
N VAL A 98 2.24 6.47 -5.45
CA VAL A 98 2.06 7.26 -6.67
C VAL A 98 2.90 6.68 -7.79
N VAL A 99 2.59 7.06 -9.02
CA VAL A 99 3.43 6.74 -10.18
C VAL A 99 4.36 7.92 -10.44
N TYR A 100 5.67 7.69 -10.43
CA TYR A 100 6.68 8.70 -10.71
C TYR A 100 7.56 8.23 -11.87
N LYS A 101 7.50 8.93 -13.01
CA LYS A 101 8.28 8.61 -14.23
C LYS A 101 8.15 7.15 -14.68
N GLY A 102 6.96 6.58 -14.53
CA GLY A 102 6.68 5.18 -14.89
C GLY A 102 7.09 4.15 -13.84
N CYS A 103 7.68 4.57 -12.72
CA CYS A 103 8.02 3.71 -11.60
C CYS A 103 7.00 3.85 -10.46
N LEU A 104 6.88 2.82 -9.63
CA LEU A 104 6.15 2.92 -8.37
C LEU A 104 6.96 3.78 -7.40
N ALA A 105 6.30 4.75 -6.77
CA ALA A 105 6.91 5.60 -5.77
C ALA A 105 6.09 5.60 -4.48
N PHE A 106 6.81 5.59 -3.36
CA PHE A 106 6.27 5.66 -2.02
C PHE A 106 6.61 7.02 -1.43
N PHE A 107 5.57 7.77 -1.07
CA PHE A 107 5.67 9.11 -0.52
C PHE A 107 5.16 9.11 0.90
N VAL A 108 5.96 9.64 1.82
CA VAL A 108 5.61 9.80 3.23
C VAL A 108 5.64 11.28 3.55
N ALA A 109 4.50 11.79 4.02
CA ALA A 109 4.40 13.11 4.61
C ALA A 109 3.98 13.01 6.09
N PRO A 110 4.50 13.93 6.92
CA PRO A 110 3.96 14.21 8.25
C PRO A 110 2.46 14.43 8.16
N ASN A 111 1.70 13.78 9.05
CA ASN A 111 0.33 14.20 9.22
C ASN A 111 0.29 15.63 9.81
N SER A 112 -0.79 16.37 9.57
CA SER A 112 -0.95 17.75 10.06
C SER A 112 -1.00 17.88 11.59
N TRP A 113 -0.96 16.76 12.31
CA TRP A 113 -1.02 16.66 13.77
C TRP A 113 0.37 16.42 14.38
N CYS A 114 1.39 16.15 13.55
CA CYS A 114 2.78 15.96 13.95
C CYS A 114 3.55 17.26 13.89
N TYR A 115 3.45 18.05 14.96
CA TYR A 115 4.35 19.18 15.18
C TYR A 115 5.79 18.66 15.33
N GLY A 116 6.64 18.91 14.33
CA GLY A 116 8.09 18.61 14.36
C GLY A 116 8.56 17.52 13.40
N CYS A 117 7.65 16.83 12.71
CA CYS A 117 8.02 15.99 11.56
C CYS A 117 8.07 16.89 10.33
N ASN A 118 9.26 17.26 9.87
CA ASN A 118 9.45 18.04 8.63
C ASN A 118 10.01 17.18 7.49
N ILE A 119 10.19 15.87 7.71
CA ILE A 119 10.87 15.01 6.77
C ILE A 119 9.84 14.46 5.78
N TRP A 120 9.86 14.99 4.57
CA TRP A 120 9.24 14.34 3.42
C TRP A 120 10.22 13.35 2.85
N SER A 121 9.82 12.08 2.76
CA SER A 121 10.64 11.05 2.13
C SER A 121 9.92 10.52 0.90
N VAL A 122 10.65 10.51 -0.21
CA VAL A 122 10.19 9.89 -1.46
C VAL A 122 11.12 8.75 -1.79
N TRP A 123 10.55 7.57 -1.99
CA TRP A 123 11.24 6.37 -2.43
C TRP A 123 10.69 5.98 -3.80
N VAL A 124 11.56 5.49 -4.68
CA VAL A 124 11.17 5.02 -6.02
C VAL A 124 11.70 3.60 -6.21
N MET A 125 10.83 2.68 -6.60
CA MET A 125 11.16 1.31 -6.98
C MET A 125 11.58 1.32 -8.44
N ASN A 126 12.89 1.28 -8.70
CA ASN A 126 13.40 1.40 -10.08
C ASN A 126 13.05 0.17 -10.94
N GLU A 127 12.92 -1.00 -10.30
CA GLU A 127 12.52 -2.26 -10.94
C GLU A 127 11.26 -2.77 -10.24
N PHE A 128 10.13 -2.75 -10.94
CA PHE A 128 8.84 -3.11 -10.35
C PHE A 128 8.87 -4.54 -9.79
N GLY A 129 8.35 -4.72 -8.57
CA GLY A 129 8.37 -5.99 -7.84
C GLY A 129 9.68 -6.32 -7.12
N VAL A 130 10.79 -5.61 -7.38
CA VAL A 130 12.09 -5.86 -6.75
C VAL A 130 12.27 -4.94 -5.54
N VAL A 131 12.12 -5.48 -4.33
CA VAL A 131 12.20 -4.73 -3.07
C VAL A 131 13.54 -4.03 -2.89
N GLU A 132 14.63 -4.66 -3.30
CA GLU A 132 15.98 -4.11 -3.21
C GLU A 132 16.21 -2.92 -4.15
N SER A 133 15.30 -2.69 -5.12
CA SER A 133 15.39 -1.59 -6.08
C SER A 133 14.83 -0.26 -5.56
N TRP A 134 14.29 -0.24 -4.33
CA TRP A 134 13.85 0.99 -3.67
C TRP A 134 15.03 1.95 -3.45
N VAL A 135 14.94 3.14 -4.03
CA VAL A 135 15.93 4.22 -3.88
C VAL A 135 15.26 5.47 -3.33
N LYS A 136 15.80 6.01 -2.22
CA LYS A 136 15.39 7.31 -1.68
C LYS A 136 15.82 8.43 -2.62
N LYS A 137 14.90 9.31 -3.01
CA LYS A 137 15.15 10.43 -3.95
C LYS A 137 15.26 11.80 -3.29
N PHE A 138 14.62 12.03 -2.13
CA PHE A 138 14.65 13.32 -1.45
C PHE A 138 14.80 13.16 0.08
N ASN A 139 15.59 14.05 0.68
CA ASN A 139 15.81 14.22 2.12
C ASN A 139 15.99 15.73 2.35
N ASP A 140 15.04 16.41 2.99
CA ASP A 140 15.25 17.78 3.50
C ASP A 140 16.06 17.76 4.81
N GLU A 141 17.23 17.14 4.78
CA GLU A 141 18.29 17.33 5.76
C GLU A 141 19.58 17.68 5.00
N THR A 142 19.59 18.83 4.30
CA THR A 142 20.70 19.81 4.22
C THR A 142 20.59 20.73 3.00
N GLU A 143 20.13 21.96 3.21
CA GLU A 143 20.61 23.14 2.45
C GLU A 143 20.97 24.29 3.42
N GLU A 144 21.65 23.97 4.52
CA GLU A 144 22.16 25.03 5.42
C GLU A 144 23.57 24.75 5.96
N LYS A 145 24.48 24.24 5.11
CA LYS A 145 25.95 24.40 5.29
C LYS A 145 26.69 24.49 3.96
N ALA A 146 26.41 25.56 3.22
CA ALA A 146 27.33 26.09 2.22
C ALA A 146 27.15 27.61 2.12
N LYS A 147 27.59 28.34 3.15
CA LYS A 147 27.97 29.74 3.05
C LYS A 147 29.06 30.06 4.05
#